data_AF-A0A0A2SSG0-F1
#
_entry.id   AF-A0A0A2SSG0-F1
#
_cell.length_a   1.000
_cell.length_b   1.000
_cell.length_c   1.000
_cell.angle_alpha   90.00
_cell.angle_beta   90.00
_cell.angle_gamma   90.00
#
_symmetry.space_group_name_H-M   'P 1'
#
loop_
_entity.id
_entity.type
_entity.pdbx_description
1 polymer ?
#
loop_
_entity_poly.entity_id
_entity_poly.type
_entity_poly.pdbx_seq_one_letter_code
_entity_poly.pdbx_strand_id
1 'polypeptide(L)'
;MINTNTTLTNQTNALSPNINTNQLSKDSFLKLLLTQMKMQNPLNPFDASTMMQQMAQLTGLSASEEMVKSVDQLKVNLGTSQVLEAAQVVGKDIQVLSDRLQLQDNKVAQGSVIVPTGVEEIELTIQDSSGKPIKTIKLNAPSEGVLDFTWDGLDEKSNPVSAGFYKIEAKSLVGGQYVKLNTATTVRVNSVAFDKANGSVILNVDGLGGIPMGDVVKIL
;
A
#
# COMPACT_ATOMS: atom_id res chain seq x y z
N MET A 1 -9.40 -22.61 -59.82
CA MET A 1 -8.40 -23.60 -59.32
C MET A 1 -8.31 -23.36 -57.82
N ILE A 2 -9.19 -23.94 -57.01
CA ILE A 2 -9.10 -25.27 -56.34
C ILE A 2 -8.00 -25.30 -55.25
N ASN A 3 -8.48 -25.34 -53.99
CA ASN A 3 -8.08 -26.07 -52.77
C ASN A 3 -6.61 -26.03 -52.28
N THR A 4 -6.28 -26.18 -50.99
CA THR A 4 -6.87 -27.01 -49.91
C THR A 4 -6.62 -26.46 -48.49
N ASN A 5 -7.61 -26.70 -47.64
CA ASN A 5 -7.58 -26.77 -46.17
C ASN A 5 -6.38 -27.51 -45.57
N THR A 6 -5.95 -27.07 -44.39
CA THR A 6 -5.67 -27.98 -43.26
C THR A 6 -5.92 -27.27 -41.92
N THR A 7 -7.13 -27.49 -41.39
CA THR A 7 -7.43 -27.43 -39.96
C THR A 7 -6.73 -28.60 -39.27
N LEU A 8 -5.89 -28.32 -38.27
CA LEU A 8 -5.54 -29.27 -37.22
C LEU A 8 -5.79 -28.60 -35.86
N THR A 9 -6.96 -28.88 -35.33
CA THR A 9 -7.26 -28.90 -33.91
C THR A 9 -6.24 -29.78 -33.19
N ASN A 10 -5.60 -29.26 -32.14
CA ASN A 10 -5.13 -30.11 -31.04
C ASN A 10 -5.41 -29.40 -29.71
N GLN A 11 -6.56 -29.74 -29.13
CA GLN A 11 -6.73 -29.73 -27.69
C GLN A 11 -5.76 -30.74 -27.10
N THR A 12 -4.76 -30.26 -26.37
CA THR A 12 -4.20 -31.02 -25.26
C THR A 12 -4.10 -30.08 -24.08
N ASN A 13 -5.11 -30.18 -23.19
CA ASN A 13 -4.92 -29.98 -21.77
C ASN A 13 -3.72 -30.82 -21.32
N ALA A 14 -2.53 -30.23 -21.33
CA ALA A 14 -1.44 -30.72 -20.51
C ALA A 14 -1.54 -29.95 -19.20
N LEU A 15 -2.13 -30.62 -18.21
CA LEU A 15 -1.87 -30.37 -16.80
C LEU A 15 -0.35 -30.30 -16.66
N SER A 16 0.25 -29.10 -16.63
CA SER A 16 1.62 -28.94 -16.19
C SER A 16 1.66 -29.46 -14.76
N PRO A 17 2.25 -30.64 -14.49
CA PRO A 17 2.57 -30.92 -13.12
C PRO A 17 3.61 -29.85 -12.77
N ASN A 18 3.38 -29.12 -11.69
CA ASN A 18 4.43 -28.36 -11.07
C ASN A 18 5.47 -29.39 -10.57
N ILE A 19 6.31 -29.88 -11.49
CA ILE A 19 7.40 -30.78 -11.16
C ILE A 19 8.39 -29.91 -10.42
N ASN A 20 8.38 -30.05 -9.10
CA ASN A 20 9.42 -29.54 -8.22
C ASN A 20 10.74 -30.21 -8.62
N THR A 21 11.43 -29.64 -9.61
CA THR A 21 12.75 -30.09 -10.12
C THR A 21 13.79 -30.18 -9.01
N ASN A 22 13.62 -29.40 -7.93
CA ASN A 22 14.46 -29.45 -6.72
C ASN A 22 14.29 -30.71 -5.87
N GLN A 23 13.13 -31.38 -5.92
CA GLN A 23 12.93 -32.65 -5.19
C GLN A 23 13.49 -33.82 -6.00
N LEU A 24 13.33 -33.79 -7.32
CA LEU A 24 13.86 -34.83 -8.22
C LEU A 24 15.40 -34.87 -8.25
N SER A 25 16.08 -33.74 -8.03
CA SER A 25 17.54 -33.65 -7.98
C SER A 25 18.13 -34.17 -6.66
N LYS A 26 17.47 -33.97 -5.51
CA LYS A 26 17.88 -34.56 -4.21
C LYS A 26 17.82 -36.09 -4.21
N ASP A 27 16.73 -36.66 -4.72
CA ASP A 27 16.55 -38.13 -4.76
C ASP A 27 17.49 -38.81 -5.76
N SER A 28 17.73 -38.17 -6.90
CA SER A 28 18.71 -38.66 -7.89
C SER A 28 20.14 -38.56 -7.36
N PHE A 29 20.44 -37.53 -6.56
CA PHE A 29 21.73 -37.37 -5.88
C PHE A 29 21.93 -38.40 -4.76
N LEU A 30 20.94 -38.64 -3.90
CA LEU A 30 21.02 -39.66 -2.85
C LEU A 30 21.23 -41.07 -3.45
N LYS A 31 20.59 -41.35 -4.60
CA LYS A 31 20.87 -42.59 -5.35
C LYS A 31 22.31 -42.63 -5.88
N LEU A 32 22.81 -41.54 -6.46
CA LEU A 32 24.19 -41.48 -6.95
C LEU A 32 25.22 -41.63 -5.82
N LEU A 33 24.98 -41.00 -4.67
CA LEU A 33 25.80 -41.11 -3.46
C LEU A 33 25.81 -42.55 -2.91
N LEU A 34 24.64 -43.20 -2.84
CA LEU A 34 24.52 -44.59 -2.42
C LEU A 34 25.20 -45.57 -3.39
N THR A 35 25.11 -45.30 -4.69
CA THR A 35 25.80 -46.09 -5.73
C THR A 35 27.32 -45.93 -5.63
N GLN A 36 27.82 -44.71 -5.39
CA GLN A 36 29.25 -44.47 -5.20
C GLN A 36 29.78 -45.08 -3.89
N MET A 37 29.05 -45.01 -2.78
CA MET A 37 29.40 -45.71 -1.52
C MET A 37 29.51 -47.23 -1.69
N LYS A 38 28.63 -47.84 -2.49
CA LYS A 38 28.70 -49.27 -2.81
C LYS A 38 29.89 -49.66 -3.69
N MET A 39 30.51 -48.69 -4.37
CA MET A 39 31.56 -48.94 -5.38
C MET A 39 32.94 -48.38 -5.02
N GLN A 40 33.12 -47.68 -3.90
CA GLN A 40 34.42 -47.09 -3.54
C GLN A 40 35.34 -48.05 -2.78
N ASN A 41 36.59 -48.12 -3.24
CA ASN A 41 37.74 -48.65 -2.52
C ASN A 41 38.19 -47.57 -1.49
N PRO A 42 38.53 -47.90 -0.22
CA PRO A 42 38.57 -46.95 0.92
C PRO A 42 39.64 -45.83 0.89
N LEU A 43 40.40 -45.67 -0.19
CA LEU A 43 41.66 -44.90 -0.17
C LEU A 43 41.61 -43.49 -0.79
N ASN A 44 40.47 -42.99 -1.30
CA ASN A 44 40.36 -41.60 -1.78
C ASN A 44 38.95 -40.97 -1.58
N PRO A 45 38.61 -40.50 -0.38
CA PRO A 45 37.30 -39.94 -0.04
C PRO A 45 37.07 -38.47 -0.46
N PHE A 46 37.98 -37.84 -1.21
CA PHE A 46 37.95 -36.39 -1.45
C PHE A 46 36.79 -35.88 -2.33
N ASP A 47 36.34 -36.65 -3.33
CA ASP A 47 35.35 -36.16 -4.31
C ASP A 47 33.91 -36.13 -3.75
N ALA A 48 33.57 -37.09 -2.89
CA ALA A 48 32.24 -37.19 -2.29
C ALA A 48 31.98 -36.09 -1.24
N SER A 49 33.02 -35.66 -0.51
CA SER A 49 32.90 -34.60 0.50
C SER A 49 32.68 -33.23 -0.16
N THR A 50 33.44 -32.90 -1.21
CA THR A 50 33.29 -31.64 -1.95
C THR A 50 31.94 -31.55 -2.66
N MET A 51 31.46 -32.63 -3.26
CA MET A 51 30.14 -32.67 -3.90
C MET A 51 29.00 -32.56 -2.87
N MET A 52 29.16 -33.15 -1.69
CA MET A 52 28.22 -32.98 -0.56
C MET A 52 28.19 -31.53 -0.07
N GLN A 53 29.34 -30.86 0.02
CA GLN A 53 29.40 -29.43 0.38
C GLN A 53 28.71 -28.54 -0.67
N GLN A 54 28.91 -28.80 -1.97
CA GLN A 54 28.23 -28.06 -3.04
C GLN A 54 26.72 -28.31 -3.03
N MET A 55 26.29 -29.55 -2.79
CA MET A 55 24.87 -29.87 -2.64
C MET A 55 24.28 -29.17 -1.41
N ALA A 56 24.96 -29.20 -0.26
CA ALA A 56 24.52 -28.49 0.93
C ALA A 56 24.34 -26.98 0.65
N GLN A 57 25.27 -26.36 -0.08
CA GLN A 57 25.17 -24.96 -0.51
C GLN A 57 23.96 -24.73 -1.45
N LEU A 58 23.76 -25.57 -2.46
CA LEU A 58 22.62 -25.48 -3.37
C LEU A 58 21.26 -25.70 -2.68
N THR A 59 21.21 -26.63 -1.72
CA THR A 59 19.99 -26.87 -0.91
C THR A 59 19.71 -25.71 0.04
N GLY A 60 20.74 -25.07 0.59
CA GLY A 60 20.61 -23.85 1.38
C GLY A 60 20.09 -22.68 0.54
N LEU A 61 20.64 -22.48 -0.67
CA LEU A 61 20.14 -21.47 -1.60
C LEU A 61 18.67 -21.74 -2.00
N SER A 62 18.36 -22.98 -2.37
CA SER A 62 16.99 -23.37 -2.73
C SER A 62 16.00 -23.18 -1.58
N ALA A 63 16.39 -23.51 -0.34
CA ALA A 63 15.57 -23.28 0.83
C ALA A 63 15.36 -21.77 1.08
N SER A 64 16.38 -20.95 0.83
CA SER A 64 16.25 -19.49 0.91
C SER A 64 15.30 -18.94 -0.16
N GLU A 65 15.39 -19.41 -1.40
CA GLU A 65 14.46 -19.04 -2.47
C GLU A 65 13.02 -19.46 -2.17
N GLU A 66 12.81 -20.66 -1.62
CA GLU A 66 11.50 -21.16 -1.21
C GLU A 66 10.92 -20.35 -0.03
N MET A 67 11.77 -19.93 0.90
CA MET A 67 11.40 -19.03 1.99
C MET A 67 10.98 -17.65 1.45
N VAL A 68 11.73 -17.06 0.51
CA VAL A 68 11.36 -15.78 -0.12
C VAL A 68 10.00 -15.90 -0.81
N LYS A 69 9.77 -16.96 -1.58
CA LYS A 69 8.46 -17.22 -2.21
C LYS A 69 7.34 -17.34 -1.19
N SER A 70 7.58 -18.06 -0.09
CA SER A 70 6.59 -18.22 0.99
C SER A 70 6.27 -16.88 1.65
N VAL A 71 7.28 -16.02 1.89
CA VAL A 71 7.09 -14.67 2.43
C VAL A 71 6.30 -13.79 1.46
N ASP A 72 6.60 -13.84 0.17
CA ASP A 72 5.85 -13.07 -0.82
C ASP A 72 4.39 -13.54 -0.94
N GLN A 73 4.15 -14.85 -0.86
CA GLN A 73 2.80 -15.39 -0.85
C GLN A 73 2.03 -15.01 0.43
N LEU A 74 2.70 -14.97 1.58
CA LEU A 74 2.12 -14.46 2.82
C LEU A 74 1.75 -12.97 2.69
N LYS A 75 2.61 -12.13 2.09
CA LYS A 75 2.29 -10.71 1.84
C LYS A 75 1.05 -10.56 0.96
N VAL A 76 0.92 -11.36 -0.11
CA VAL A 76 -0.26 -11.33 -0.99
C VAL A 76 -1.53 -11.75 -0.24
N ASN A 77 -1.44 -12.80 0.58
CA ASN A 77 -2.58 -13.27 1.38
C ASN A 77 -3.02 -12.22 2.42
N LEU A 78 -2.07 -11.61 3.14
CA LEU A 78 -2.35 -10.52 4.08
C LEU A 78 -2.99 -9.31 3.37
N GLY A 79 -2.47 -8.96 2.20
CA GLY A 79 -3.02 -7.90 1.36
C GLY A 79 -4.46 -8.17 0.93
N THR A 80 -4.79 -9.41 0.59
CA THR A 80 -6.17 -9.79 0.20
C THR A 80 -7.16 -9.59 1.36
N SER A 81 -6.76 -9.90 2.60
CA SER A 81 -7.59 -9.61 3.78
C SER A 81 -7.82 -8.12 3.98
N GLN A 82 -6.77 -7.31 3.85
CA GLN A 82 -6.89 -5.85 3.97
C GLN A 82 -7.77 -5.25 2.86
N VAL A 83 -7.74 -5.80 1.64
CA VAL A 83 -8.66 -5.38 0.56
C VAL A 83 -10.12 -5.65 0.94
N LEU A 84 -10.42 -6.77 1.61
CA LEU A 84 -11.78 -7.08 2.03
C LEU A 84 -12.28 -6.11 3.11
N GLU A 85 -11.41 -5.72 4.05
CA GLU A 85 -11.72 -4.68 5.05
C GLU A 85 -11.92 -3.31 4.38
N ALA A 86 -11.02 -2.95 3.47
CA ALA A 86 -11.12 -1.74 2.65
C ALA A 86 -12.38 -1.70 1.77
N ALA A 87 -12.85 -2.86 1.28
CA ALA A 87 -14.07 -2.93 0.51
C ALA A 87 -15.29 -2.45 1.31
N GLN A 88 -15.25 -2.52 2.65
CA GLN A 88 -16.33 -2.04 3.52
C GLN A 88 -16.39 -0.51 3.63
N VAL A 89 -15.33 0.20 3.23
CA VAL A 89 -15.30 1.66 3.19
C VAL A 89 -15.62 2.22 1.81
N VAL A 90 -15.71 1.38 0.77
CA VAL A 90 -16.14 1.81 -0.56
C VAL A 90 -17.55 2.39 -0.49
N GLY A 91 -17.74 3.58 -1.04
CA GLY A 91 -18.98 4.34 -0.98
C GLY A 91 -19.18 5.15 0.30
N LYS A 92 -18.29 5.03 1.30
CA LYS A 92 -18.31 5.84 2.52
C LYS A 92 -17.38 7.05 2.42
N ASP A 93 -17.67 8.05 3.24
CA ASP A 93 -16.77 9.19 3.44
C ASP A 93 -15.71 8.82 4.48
N ILE A 94 -14.46 9.15 4.18
CA ILE A 94 -13.32 8.92 5.07
C ILE A 94 -12.50 10.20 5.20
N GLN A 95 -11.75 10.33 6.28
CA GLN A 95 -10.76 11.39 6.44
C GLN A 95 -9.38 10.83 6.14
N VAL A 96 -8.67 11.48 5.21
CA VAL A 96 -7.31 11.10 4.81
C VAL A 96 -6.35 12.24 5.05
N LEU A 97 -5.11 11.92 5.45
CA LEU A 97 -4.05 12.91 5.58
C LEU A 97 -3.83 13.65 4.25
N SER A 98 -4.04 14.96 4.26
CA SER A 98 -3.97 15.80 3.08
C SER A 98 -3.99 17.26 3.49
N ASP A 99 -3.15 18.07 2.84
CA ASP A 99 -3.20 19.52 2.90
C ASP A 99 -4.08 20.13 1.82
N ARG A 100 -4.82 19.31 1.07
CA ARG A 100 -5.78 19.75 0.04
C ARG A 100 -7.21 19.54 0.51
N LEU A 101 -8.00 20.60 0.43
CA LEU A 101 -9.42 20.63 0.73
C LEU A 101 -10.21 20.87 -0.56
N GLN A 102 -11.16 20.00 -0.88
CA GLN A 102 -12.04 20.21 -2.03
C GLN A 102 -13.27 21.02 -1.62
N LEU A 103 -13.48 22.16 -2.28
CA LEU A 103 -14.73 22.91 -2.21
C LEU A 103 -15.56 22.58 -3.45
N GLN A 104 -16.78 22.07 -3.23
CA GLN A 104 -17.78 21.86 -4.27
C GLN A 104 -18.74 23.05 -4.31
N ASP A 105 -19.34 23.30 -5.47
CA ASP A 105 -20.28 24.42 -5.63
C ASP A 105 -21.42 24.34 -4.61
N ASN A 106 -21.58 25.45 -3.87
CA ASN A 106 -22.63 25.64 -2.87
C ASN A 106 -22.68 24.55 -1.77
N LYS A 107 -21.53 23.92 -1.46
CA LYS A 107 -21.38 22.96 -0.36
C LYS A 107 -20.34 23.42 0.64
N VAL A 108 -20.49 22.94 1.87
CA VAL A 108 -19.52 23.12 2.95
C VAL A 108 -18.40 22.10 2.78
N ALA A 109 -17.15 22.58 2.76
CA ALA A 109 -15.97 21.74 2.77
C ALA A 109 -15.68 21.26 4.19
N GLN A 110 -15.25 20.00 4.34
CA GLN A 110 -15.03 19.37 5.65
C GLN A 110 -13.62 18.80 5.73
N GLY A 111 -13.01 18.94 6.91
CA GLY A 111 -11.68 18.43 7.18
C GLY A 111 -11.43 18.27 8.66
N SER A 112 -10.19 17.95 8.99
CA SER A 112 -9.75 17.69 10.35
C SER A 112 -8.33 18.20 10.57
N VAL A 113 -8.02 18.53 11.82
CA VAL A 113 -6.66 18.78 12.30
C VAL A 113 -6.30 17.68 13.29
N ILE A 114 -5.12 17.10 13.15
CA ILE A 114 -4.58 16.13 14.10
C ILE A 114 -3.87 16.93 15.19
N VAL A 115 -4.39 16.83 16.40
CA VAL A 115 -4.02 17.64 17.56
C VAL A 115 -3.13 16.82 18.49
N PRO A 116 -1.84 17.15 18.62
CA PRO A 116 -0.98 16.55 19.63
C PRO A 116 -1.28 17.13 21.02
N THR A 117 -0.73 16.51 22.07
CA THR A 117 -0.84 17.03 23.43
C THR A 117 -0.13 18.38 23.59
N GLY A 118 -0.65 19.22 24.50
CA GLY A 118 -0.03 20.51 24.85
C GLY A 118 -0.27 21.63 23.83
N VAL A 119 -1.26 21.46 22.96
CA VAL A 119 -1.76 22.48 22.03
C VAL A 119 -3.04 23.10 22.61
N GLU A 120 -3.15 24.43 22.59
CA GLU A 120 -4.33 25.14 23.14
C GLU A 120 -5.15 25.86 22.06
N GLU A 121 -4.50 26.62 21.18
CA GLU A 121 -5.13 27.34 20.07
C GLU A 121 -4.54 26.87 18.74
N ILE A 122 -5.39 26.65 17.74
CA ILE A 122 -5.01 26.26 16.38
C ILE A 122 -5.42 27.38 15.43
N GLU A 123 -4.48 27.82 14.61
CA GLU A 123 -4.72 28.73 13.50
C GLU A 123 -4.72 27.92 12.19
N LEU A 124 -5.92 27.72 11.63
CA LEU A 124 -6.12 27.06 10.34
C LEU A 124 -6.21 28.11 9.23
N THR A 125 -5.27 28.07 8.30
CA THR A 125 -5.22 28.95 7.13
C THR A 125 -5.66 28.18 5.88
N ILE A 126 -6.60 28.74 5.13
CA ILE A 126 -7.04 28.24 3.82
C ILE A 126 -6.45 29.14 2.75
N GLN A 127 -5.74 28.55 1.78
CA GLN A 127 -5.02 29.24 0.71
C GLN A 127 -5.55 28.81 -0.66
N ASP A 128 -5.56 29.72 -1.62
CA ASP A 128 -5.88 29.41 -3.01
C ASP A 128 -4.70 28.71 -3.74
N SER A 129 -4.91 28.37 -5.02
CA SER A 129 -3.89 27.75 -5.87
C SER A 129 -2.61 28.57 -6.07
N SER A 130 -2.64 29.88 -5.79
CA SER A 130 -1.47 30.77 -5.85
C SER A 130 -0.70 30.85 -4.52
N GLY A 131 -1.22 30.21 -3.46
CA GLY A 131 -0.68 30.28 -2.11
C GLY A 131 -1.14 31.53 -1.33
N LYS A 132 -2.10 32.29 -1.86
CA LYS A 132 -2.65 33.45 -1.16
C LYS A 132 -3.63 32.99 -0.06
N PRO A 133 -3.52 33.49 1.18
CA PRO A 133 -4.50 33.19 2.21
C PRO A 133 -5.86 33.81 1.86
N ILE A 134 -6.90 32.98 1.93
CA ILE A 134 -8.29 33.32 1.63
C ILE A 134 -9.11 33.46 2.92
N LYS A 135 -8.84 32.60 3.92
CA LYS A 135 -9.52 32.62 5.21
C LYS A 135 -8.63 32.05 6.29
N THR A 136 -8.66 32.67 7.47
CA THR A 136 -8.03 32.16 8.68
C THR A 136 -9.10 31.83 9.70
N ILE A 137 -9.07 30.61 10.25
CA ILE A 137 -10.02 30.10 11.23
C ILE A 137 -9.24 29.78 12.50
N LYS A 138 -9.64 30.40 13.61
CA LYS A 138 -9.11 30.07 14.94
C LYS A 138 -9.98 28.99 15.56
N LEU A 139 -9.35 27.90 15.99
CA LEU A 139 -10.00 26.75 16.60
C LEU A 139 -9.41 26.51 17.99
N ASN A 140 -10.27 26.16 18.96
CA ASN A 140 -9.80 25.73 20.28
C ASN A 140 -9.44 24.24 20.21
N ALA A 141 -8.22 23.91 20.63
CA ALA A 141 -7.74 22.55 20.59
C ALA A 141 -8.37 21.70 21.72
N PRO A 142 -8.75 20.45 21.45
CA PRO A 142 -8.95 19.46 22.51
C PRO A 142 -7.60 19.10 23.16
N SER A 143 -7.63 18.29 24.23
CA SER A 143 -6.42 17.82 24.90
C SER A 143 -5.45 17.07 23.97
N GLU A 144 -6.00 16.29 23.04
CA GLU A 144 -5.33 15.60 21.93
C GLU A 144 -6.38 14.96 21.01
N GLY A 145 -5.97 14.44 19.86
CA GLY A 145 -6.82 13.61 18.97
C GLY A 145 -7.11 14.27 17.63
N VAL A 146 -8.35 14.13 17.15
CA VAL A 146 -8.77 14.64 15.84
C VAL A 146 -9.84 15.71 16.05
N LEU A 147 -9.58 16.93 15.58
CA LEU A 147 -10.50 18.05 15.63
C LEU A 147 -11.10 18.31 14.25
N ASP A 148 -12.40 18.02 14.10
CA ASP A 148 -13.15 18.32 12.88
C ASP A 148 -13.36 19.83 12.70
N PHE A 149 -13.27 20.29 11.46
CA PHE A 149 -13.62 21.65 11.07
C PHE A 149 -14.43 21.67 9.77
N THR A 150 -15.12 22.78 9.55
CA THR A 150 -15.87 23.02 8.32
C THR A 150 -15.53 24.40 7.74
N TRP A 151 -15.62 24.53 6.42
CA TRP A 151 -15.47 25.79 5.73
C TRP A 151 -16.63 25.99 4.74
N ASP A 152 -17.28 27.13 4.87
CA ASP A 152 -18.44 27.58 4.11
C ASP A 152 -18.13 28.03 2.67
N GLY A 153 -16.87 28.04 2.25
CA GLY A 153 -16.47 28.54 0.94
C GLY A 153 -16.49 30.06 0.83
N LEU A 154 -16.42 30.77 1.96
CA LEU A 154 -16.33 32.24 2.00
C LEU A 154 -14.90 32.69 2.32
N ASP A 155 -14.48 33.83 1.78
CA ASP A 155 -13.23 34.51 2.14
C ASP A 155 -13.35 35.31 3.46
N GLU A 156 -12.27 35.97 3.91
CA GLU A 156 -12.28 36.83 5.12
C GLU A 156 -13.29 37.98 5.06
N LYS A 157 -13.68 38.41 3.86
CA LYS A 157 -14.67 39.48 3.63
C LYS A 157 -16.08 38.92 3.43
N SER A 158 -16.29 37.62 3.69
CA SER A 158 -17.55 36.91 3.51
C SER A 158 -18.05 36.86 2.05
N ASN A 159 -17.16 37.00 1.07
CA ASN A 159 -17.49 36.76 -0.33
C ASN A 159 -17.31 35.29 -0.68
N PRO A 160 -18.20 34.70 -1.50
CA PRO A 160 -18.02 33.34 -1.98
C PRO A 160 -16.81 33.23 -2.89
N VAL A 161 -16.06 32.14 -2.75
CA VAL A 161 -14.97 31.79 -3.67
C VAL A 161 -15.38 30.64 -4.59
N SER A 162 -14.70 30.51 -5.73
CA SER A 162 -15.02 29.48 -6.72
C SER A 162 -14.78 28.07 -6.19
N ALA A 163 -15.59 27.11 -6.63
CA ALA A 163 -15.32 25.69 -6.38
C ALA A 163 -13.94 25.28 -6.93
N GLY A 164 -13.29 24.34 -6.26
CA GLY A 164 -11.95 23.90 -6.59
C GLY A 164 -11.20 23.32 -5.41
N PHE A 165 -9.90 23.09 -5.60
CA PHE A 165 -9.01 22.66 -4.52
C PHE A 165 -8.33 23.85 -3.88
N TYR A 166 -8.36 23.87 -2.55
CA TYR A 166 -7.69 24.84 -1.72
C TYR A 166 -6.65 24.12 -0.85
N LYS A 167 -5.60 24.83 -0.49
CA LYS A 167 -4.59 24.31 0.43
C LYS A 167 -4.96 24.70 1.86
N ILE A 168 -4.84 23.76 2.80
CA ILE A 168 -5.08 23.97 4.22
C ILE A 168 -3.80 23.78 5.01
N GLU A 169 -3.54 24.71 5.91
CA GLU A 169 -2.38 24.68 6.79
C GLU A 169 -2.81 25.01 8.21
N ALA A 170 -2.59 24.08 9.14
CA ALA A 170 -2.84 24.29 10.56
C ALA A 170 -1.52 24.50 11.29
N LYS A 171 -1.47 25.50 12.17
CA LYS A 171 -0.35 25.74 13.07
C LYS A 171 -0.84 26.06 14.47
N SER A 172 -0.01 25.82 15.46
CA SER A 172 -0.26 26.24 16.85
C SER A 172 1.00 26.83 17.46
N LEU A 173 0.84 27.68 18.48
CA LEU A 173 1.93 28.26 19.25
C LEU A 173 2.21 27.37 20.47
N VAL A 174 3.33 26.65 20.46
CA VAL A 174 3.77 25.80 21.57
C VAL A 174 5.13 26.31 22.05
N GLY A 175 5.23 26.72 23.31
CA GLY A 175 6.48 27.25 23.87
C GLY A 175 7.01 28.51 23.15
N GLY A 176 6.11 29.32 22.57
CA GLY A 176 6.47 30.53 21.82
C GLY A 176 6.94 30.29 20.38
N GLN A 177 6.92 29.04 19.89
CA GLN A 177 7.23 28.68 18.51
C GLN A 177 6.01 28.15 17.78
N TYR A 178 5.87 28.51 16.50
CA TYR A 178 4.82 27.94 15.66
C TYR A 178 5.20 26.52 15.24
N VAL A 179 4.35 25.57 15.59
CA VAL A 179 4.44 24.16 15.19
C VAL A 179 3.35 23.89 14.16
N LYS A 180 3.73 23.31 13.01
CA LYS A 180 2.78 22.85 12.00
C LYS A 180 2.06 21.59 12.47
N LEU A 181 0.75 21.55 12.29
CA LEU A 181 -0.09 20.41 12.60
C LEU A 181 -0.49 19.67 11.32
N ASN A 182 -0.66 18.36 11.42
CA ASN A 182 -1.16 17.56 10.31
C ASN A 182 -2.64 17.87 10.08
N THR A 183 -3.02 17.94 8.82
CA THR A 183 -4.41 18.14 8.39
C THR A 183 -4.90 16.93 7.62
N ALA A 184 -6.21 16.74 7.65
CA ALA A 184 -6.92 15.71 6.91
C ALA A 184 -8.14 16.32 6.22
N THR A 185 -8.55 15.72 5.10
CA THR A 185 -9.74 16.13 4.35
C THR A 185 -10.72 14.97 4.24
N THR A 186 -12.01 15.30 4.22
CA THR A 186 -13.07 14.32 4.01
C THR A 186 -13.25 14.04 2.51
N VAL A 187 -13.12 12.79 2.11
CA VAL A 187 -13.27 12.32 0.73
C VAL A 187 -14.10 11.05 0.66
N ARG A 188 -14.81 10.87 -0.45
CA ARG A 188 -15.57 9.65 -0.73
C ARG A 188 -14.65 8.59 -1.33
N VAL A 189 -14.75 7.36 -0.84
CA VAL A 189 -14.05 6.21 -1.44
C VAL A 189 -14.84 5.67 -2.63
N ASN A 190 -14.20 5.58 -3.79
CA ASN A 190 -14.79 5.07 -5.03
C ASN A 190 -14.50 3.59 -5.27
N SER A 191 -13.26 3.17 -4.99
CA SER A 191 -12.86 1.77 -5.15
C SER A 191 -11.62 1.47 -4.33
N VAL A 192 -11.33 0.18 -4.17
CA VAL A 192 -10.10 -0.33 -3.58
C VAL A 192 -9.30 -1.07 -4.63
N ALA A 193 -7.97 -0.91 -4.59
CA ALA A 193 -7.03 -1.67 -5.38
C ALA A 193 -5.94 -2.25 -4.47
N PHE A 194 -5.38 -3.39 -4.88
CA PHE A 194 -4.18 -3.95 -4.26
C PHE A 194 -3.00 -3.70 -5.17
N ASP A 195 -2.03 -2.92 -4.68
CA ASP A 195 -0.76 -2.77 -5.34
C ASP A 195 0.11 -4.00 -5.04
N LYS A 196 0.16 -4.93 -5.99
CA LYS A 196 0.96 -6.16 -5.88
C LYS A 196 2.47 -5.90 -5.81
N ALA A 197 2.95 -4.76 -6.32
CA ALA A 197 4.38 -4.43 -6.29
C ALA A 197 4.81 -3.98 -4.90
N ASN A 198 3.98 -3.15 -4.25
CA ASN A 198 4.26 -2.59 -2.93
C ASN A 198 3.56 -3.32 -1.77
N GLY A 199 2.75 -4.34 -2.07
CA GLY A 199 1.99 -5.11 -1.09
C GLY A 199 1.01 -4.27 -0.28
N SER A 200 0.54 -3.14 -0.84
CA SER A 200 -0.23 -2.12 -0.13
C SER A 200 -1.64 -1.99 -0.70
N VAL A 201 -2.61 -1.72 0.18
CA VAL A 201 -3.99 -1.42 -0.23
C VAL A 201 -4.11 0.07 -0.54
N ILE A 202 -4.62 0.37 -1.73
CA ILE A 202 -4.84 1.71 -2.23
C ILE A 202 -6.35 1.96 -2.32
N LEU A 203 -6.80 3.05 -1.71
CA LEU A 203 -8.16 3.57 -1.82
C LEU A 203 -8.19 4.63 -2.92
N ASN A 204 -8.99 4.42 -3.95
CA ASN A 204 -9.25 5.46 -4.93
C ASN A 204 -10.37 6.35 -4.40
N VAL A 205 -10.05 7.62 -4.17
CA VAL A 205 -10.96 8.59 -3.57
C VAL A 205 -11.23 9.76 -4.50
N ASP A 206 -12.34 10.45 -4.26
CA ASP A 206 -12.70 11.65 -5.01
C ASP A 206 -11.61 12.73 -4.90
N GLY A 207 -11.24 13.29 -6.06
CA GLY A 207 -10.37 14.46 -6.16
C GLY A 207 -8.88 14.26 -5.86
N LEU A 208 -8.50 13.27 -5.04
CA LEU A 208 -7.11 12.99 -4.67
C LEU A 208 -6.50 11.79 -5.39
N GLY A 209 -7.31 10.93 -6.02
CA GLY A 209 -6.84 9.74 -6.71
C GLY A 209 -6.57 8.57 -5.75
N GLY A 210 -5.53 7.78 -6.02
CA GLY A 210 -5.17 6.63 -5.18
C GLY A 210 -4.38 7.04 -3.94
N ILE A 211 -4.91 6.75 -2.75
CA ILE A 211 -4.30 7.03 -1.45
C ILE A 211 -4.05 5.70 -0.71
N PRO A 212 -2.90 5.49 -0.06
CA PRO A 212 -2.67 4.34 0.79
C PRO A 212 -3.70 4.25 1.93
N MET A 213 -4.21 3.06 2.22
CA MET A 213 -5.15 2.86 3.34
C MET A 213 -4.54 3.25 4.70
N GLY A 214 -3.20 3.25 4.83
CA GLY A 214 -2.50 3.72 6.03
C GLY A 214 -2.64 5.21 6.30
N ASP A 215 -3.01 6.02 5.30
CA ASP A 215 -3.19 7.47 5.46
C ASP A 215 -4.61 7.85 5.91
N VAL A 216 -5.48 6.85 6.11
CA VAL A 216 -6.84 7.04 6.63
C VAL A 216 -6.78 7.34 8.13
N VAL A 217 -7.28 8.51 8.50
CA VAL A 217 -7.36 8.97 9.89
C VAL A 217 -8.66 8.52 10.55
N LYS A 218 -9.78 8.54 9.81
CA LYS A 218 -11.11 8.23 10.34
C LYS A 218 -12.03 7.72 9.23
N ILE A 219 -12.90 6.76 9.55
CA ILE A 219 -14.00 6.30 8.69
C ILE A 219 -15.29 6.88 9.27
N LEU A 220 -16.15 7.49 8.44
CA LEU A 220 -17.41 8.11 8.85
C LEU A 220 -18.61 7.16 8.69
#